data_AF-A0AAW6XMV0-F1
#
_entry.id   AF-A0AAW6XMV0-F1
#
_cell.length_a   1.000
_cell.length_b   1.000
_cell.length_c   1.000
_cell.angle_alpha   90.00
_cell.angle_beta   90.00
_cell.angle_gamma   90.00
#
_symmetry.space_group_name_H-M   'P 1'
#
loop_
_entity.id
_entity.type
_entity.pdbx_description
1 polymer ?
#
loop_
_entity_poly.entity_id
_entity_poly.type
_entity_poly.pdbx_seq_one_letter_code
_entity_poly.pdbx_strand_id
1 'polypeptide(L)'
;FSSCVLIECGDSLDSINATSSAIVKYVSQRAGIGINAGRIRALGSPIRGGEAFHTGCIPFYKHFQTAVKSCSQGGVRGGAAT
;
A
#
# COMPACT_ATOMS: atom_id res chain seq x y z
N PHE A 1 -9.78 -15.31 12.31
CA PHE A 1 -9.35 -13.95 11.98
C PHE A 1 -7.84 -13.89 12.13
N SER A 2 -7.12 -13.44 11.11
CA SER A 2 -5.66 -13.50 11.10
C SER A 2 -5.07 -12.18 11.57
N SER A 3 -4.14 -12.24 12.52
CA SER A 3 -3.47 -11.06 13.06
C SER A 3 -2.42 -10.48 12.10
N CYS A 4 -2.04 -11.21 11.05
CA CYS A 4 -1.08 -10.79 10.03
C CYS A 4 -1.64 -11.09 8.64
N VAL A 5 -1.51 -10.13 7.72
CA VAL A 5 -1.97 -10.24 6.33
C VAL A 5 -0.86 -9.76 5.39
N LEU A 6 -0.56 -10.53 4.35
CA LEU A 6 0.33 -10.10 3.27
C LEU A 6 -0.53 -9.60 2.09
N ILE A 7 -0.24 -8.39 1.60
CA ILE A 7 -0.90 -7.78 0.46
C ILE A 7 0.11 -7.62 -0.67
N GLU A 8 -0.22 -8.19 -1.82
CA GLU A 8 0.60 -8.12 -3.04
C GLU A 8 0.16 -6.95 -3.91
N CYS A 9 1.07 -6.00 -4.14
CA CYS A 9 0.83 -4.83 -4.98
C CYS A 9 1.47 -5.01 -6.36
N GLY A 10 0.65 -4.91 -7.40
CA GLY A 10 1.07 -4.91 -8.79
C GLY A 10 1.52 -3.54 -9.30
N ASP A 11 1.95 -3.51 -10.56
CA ASP A 11 2.45 -2.33 -11.27
C ASP A 11 1.35 -1.68 -12.14
N SER A 12 0.18 -1.47 -11.55
CA SER A 12 -0.96 -0.78 -12.18
C SER A 12 -1.70 0.07 -11.15
N LEU A 13 -2.36 1.13 -11.61
CA LEU A 13 -3.12 2.03 -10.73
C LEU A 13 -4.24 1.29 -9.99
N ASP A 14 -4.91 0.36 -10.66
CA ASP A 14 -5.97 -0.46 -10.06
C ASP A 14 -5.44 -1.31 -8.90
N SER A 15 -4.28 -1.95 -9.09
CA SER A 15 -3.68 -2.80 -8.05
C SER A 15 -3.14 -1.98 -6.88
N ILE A 16 -2.55 -0.81 -7.15
CA ILE A 16 -2.06 0.12 -6.12
C ILE A 16 -3.24 0.63 -5.27
N ASN A 17 -4.34 1.03 -5.91
CA ASN A 17 -5.53 1.52 -5.21
C ASN A 17 -6.25 0.40 -4.44
N ALA A 18 -6.29 -0.81 -5.00
CA ALA A 18 -6.81 -1.99 -4.30
C ALA A 18 -5.97 -2.33 -3.06
N THR A 19 -4.64 -2.20 -3.15
CA THR A 19 -3.72 -2.39 -2.02
C THR A 19 -4.03 -1.41 -0.89
N SER A 20 -4.17 -0.11 -1.20
CA SER A 20 -4.54 0.92 -0.21
C SER A 20 -5.88 0.63 0.46
N SER A 21 -6.88 0.24 -0.33
CA SER A 21 -8.21 -0.14 0.19
C SER A 21 -8.15 -1.36 1.11
N ALA A 22 -7.34 -2.36 0.74
CA ALA A 22 -7.12 -3.54 1.56
C ALA A 22 -6.42 -3.21 2.88
N ILE A 23 -5.42 -2.31 2.87
CA ILE A 23 -4.76 -1.81 4.08
C ILE A 23 -5.79 -1.23 5.05
N VAL A 24 -6.62 -0.28 4.60
CA VAL A 24 -7.64 0.36 5.46
C VAL A 24 -8.58 -0.67 6.06
N LYS A 25 -9.07 -1.61 5.23
CA LYS A 25 -9.96 -2.69 5.68
C LYS A 25 -9.31 -3.56 6.77
N TYR A 26 -8.10 -4.07 6.54
CA TYR A 26 -7.45 -4.99 7.48
C TYR A 26 -6.90 -4.30 8.73
N VAL A 27 -6.49 -3.03 8.65
CA VAL A 27 -6.08 -2.25 9.82
C VAL A 27 -7.27 -1.93 10.72
N SER A 28 -8.45 -1.58 10.16
CA SER A 28 -9.70 -1.41 10.95
C SER A 28 -10.05 -2.66 11.77
N GLN A 29 -9.55 -3.79 11.27
CA GLN A 29 -9.70 -5.13 11.76
C GLN A 29 -8.60 -5.53 12.77
N ARG A 30 -7.63 -4.66 13.07
CA ARG A 30 -6.49 -4.92 13.97
C ARG A 30 -5.44 -5.92 13.43
N ALA A 31 -5.40 -6.15 12.12
CA ALA A 31 -4.31 -6.91 11.51
C ALA A 31 -3.05 -6.06 11.34
N GLY A 32 -1.88 -6.70 11.46
CA GLY A 32 -0.61 -6.19 10.96
C GLY A 32 -0.48 -6.50 9.46
N ILE A 33 0.05 -5.55 8.69
CA ILE A 33 0.07 -5.63 7.23
C ILE A 33 1.50 -5.83 6.72
N GLY A 34 1.75 -6.86 5.93
CA GLY A 34 2.92 -6.93 5.06
C GLY A 34 2.54 -6.42 3.67
N ILE A 35 3.32 -5.52 3.10
CA ILE A 35 3.05 -4.95 1.77
C ILE A 35 4.18 -5.33 0.83
N ASN A 36 3.91 -6.22 -0.12
CA ASN A 36 4.84 -6.49 -1.21
C ASN A 36 4.59 -5.51 -2.35
N ALA A 37 5.41 -4.46 -2.42
CA ALA A 37 5.36 -3.46 -3.47
C ALA A 37 6.58 -3.54 -4.42
N GLY A 38 7.29 -4.66 -4.43
CA GLY A 38 8.49 -4.85 -5.26
C GLY A 38 8.21 -4.87 -6.77
N ARG A 39 6.94 -5.01 -7.17
CA ARG A 39 6.56 -4.99 -8.59
C ARG A 39 6.41 -3.57 -9.15
N ILE A 40 6.26 -2.55 -8.30
CA ILE A 40 6.09 -1.17 -8.75
C ILE A 40 7.35 -0.72 -9.50
N ARG A 41 7.17 -0.20 -10.72
CA ARG A 41 8.27 0.22 -11.59
C ARG A 41 9.10 1.37 -11.00
N ALA A 42 10.35 1.47 -11.43
CA ALA A 42 11.30 2.48 -10.96
C ALA A 42 10.94 3.90 -11.42
N LEU A 43 11.53 4.91 -10.76
CA LEU A 43 11.49 6.31 -11.18
C LEU A 43 11.96 6.45 -12.64
N GLY A 44 11.25 7.25 -13.45
CA GLY A 44 11.58 7.48 -14.85
C GLY A 44 11.16 6.36 -15.80
N SER A 45 10.53 5.28 -15.30
CA SER A 45 9.98 4.25 -16.17
C SER A 45 8.83 4.81 -17.03
N PRO A 46 8.75 4.48 -18.32
CA PRO A 46 7.71 5.02 -19.20
C PRO A 46 6.32 4.48 -18.82
N ILE A 47 5.32 5.34 -18.97
CA ILE A 47 3.90 5.03 -18.83
C ILE A 47 3.25 5.28 -20.19
N ARG A 48 2.44 4.33 -20.66
CA ARG A 48 1.72 4.39 -21.96
C ARG A 48 2.64 4.82 -23.11
N GLY A 49 3.75 4.09 -23.30
CA GLY A 49 4.68 4.37 -24.41
C GLY A 49 5.48 5.67 -24.30
N GLY A 50 5.50 6.32 -23.13
CA GLY A 50 6.29 7.54 -22.90
C GLY A 50 5.46 8.82 -22.77
N GLU A 51 4.13 8.74 -22.76
CA GLU A 51 3.26 9.89 -22.48
C GLU A 51 3.46 10.48 -21.08
N ALA A 52 3.85 9.63 -20.12
CA ALA A 52 4.18 10.04 -18.77
C ALA A 52 5.32 9.20 -18.21
N PHE A 53 5.93 9.68 -17.14
CA PHE A 53 7.00 8.98 -16.44
C PHE A 53 6.59 8.66 -15.02
N HIS A 54 6.95 7.46 -14.58
CA HIS A 54 6.69 7.01 -13.23
C HIS A 54 7.52 7.79 -12.21
N THR A 55 6.93 8.22 -11.10
CA THR A 55 7.58 9.03 -10.05
C THR A 55 8.29 8.19 -8.98
N GLY A 56 8.42 6.88 -9.23
CA GLY A 56 9.05 5.91 -8.34
C GLY A 56 8.12 5.41 -7.23
N CYS A 57 8.64 4.53 -6.37
CA CYS A 57 7.84 3.85 -5.35
C CYS A 57 7.59 4.70 -4.10
N ILE A 58 8.43 5.72 -3.85
CA ILE A 58 8.40 6.53 -2.61
C ILE A 58 7.04 7.20 -2.38
N PRO A 59 6.40 7.85 -3.38
CA PRO A 59 5.08 8.43 -3.19
C PRO A 59 4.01 7.39 -2.81
N PHE A 60 4.07 6.20 -3.41
CA PHE A 60 3.14 5.12 -3.09
C PHE A 60 3.38 4.56 -1.69
N TYR A 61 4.63 4.43 -1.25
CA TYR A 61 4.93 4.02 0.14
C TYR A 61 4.41 5.04 1.15
N LYS A 62 4.55 6.34 0.87
CA LYS A 62 3.96 7.40 1.69
C LYS A 62 2.42 7.30 1.72
N HIS A 63 1.79 7.00 0.58
CA HIS A 63 0.35 6.78 0.50
C HIS A 63 -0.10 5.57 1.32
N PHE A 64 0.61 4.44 1.24
CA PHE A 64 0.32 3.27 2.06
C PHE A 64 0.54 3.56 3.55
N GLN A 65 1.57 4.31 3.90
CA GLN A 65 1.83 4.72 5.28
C GLN A 65 0.67 5.55 5.86
N THR A 66 0.09 6.48 5.09
CA THR A 66 -1.07 7.24 5.55
C THR A 66 -2.31 6.36 5.64
N ALA A 67 -2.51 5.41 4.72
CA ALA A 67 -3.58 4.42 4.78
C ALA A 67 -3.49 3.55 6.05
N VAL A 68 -2.29 3.11 6.44
CA VAL A 68 -2.05 2.34 7.68
C VAL A 68 -2.42 3.16 8.93
N LYS A 69 -2.16 4.46 8.92
CA LYS A 69 -2.46 5.36 10.04
C LYS A 69 -3.91 5.86 10.09
N SER A 70 -4.73 5.53 9.08
CA SER A 70 -6.12 5.99 9.00
C SER A 70 -7.02 5.41 10.10
N CYS A 71 -6.63 4.28 10.69
CA CYS A 71 -7.41 3.56 11.70
C CYS A 71 -6.53 3.22 12.92
N SER A 72 -7.12 3.31 14.11
CA SER A 72 -6.53 2.81 15.35
C SER A 72 -6.98 1.38 15.61
N GLN A 73 -6.09 0.51 16.08
CA GLN A 73 -6.41 -0.86 16.45
C GLN A 73 -7.17 -0.92 17.78
N GLY A 74 -8.36 -0.32 17.83
CA GLY A 74 -9.19 -0.27 19.04
C GLY A 74 -8.71 0.71 20.12
N GLY A 75 -8.05 1.80 19.74
CA GLY A 75 -7.64 2.87 20.68
C GLY A 75 -6.32 2.64 21.40
N VAL A 76 -5.74 1.44 21.31
CA VAL A 76 -4.53 1.07 22.06
C VAL A 76 -3.24 1.37 21.29
N ARG A 77 -3.24 1.16 19.97
CA ARG A 77 -2.07 1.35 19.09
C ARG A 77 -2.49 1.69 17.67
N GLY A 78 -1.64 2.44 16.96
CA GLY A 78 -1.81 2.68 15.53
C GLY A 78 -1.68 1.39 14.70
N GLY A 79 -2.16 1.43 13.46
CA GLY A 79 -1.87 0.37 12.49
C GLY A 79 -0.37 0.17 12.30
N ALA A 80 0.04 -1.07 12.05
CA ALA A 80 1.42 -1.45 11.78
C ALA A 80 1.53 -2.09 10.40
N ALA A 81 2.55 -1.71 9.65
CA ALA A 81 2.88 -2.33 8.38
C ALA A 81 4.39 -2.48 8.16
N THR A 82 4.77 -3.44 7.34
CA THR A 82 6.15 -3.70 6.88
C THR A 82 6.18 -3.82 5.38
#